data_AF-A0AAE9QUC5-F1
#
_entry.id   AF-A0AAE9QUC5-F1
#
_cell.length_a   1.000
_cell.length_b   1.000
_cell.length_c   1.000
_cell.angle_alpha   90.00
_cell.angle_beta   90.00
_cell.angle_gamma   90.00
#
_symmetry.space_group_name_H-M   'P 1'
#
loop_
_entity.id
_entity.type
_entity.pdbx_description
1 polymer ?
#
loop_
_entity_poly.entity_id
_entity_poly.type
_entity_poly.pdbx_seq_one_letter_code
_entity_poly.pdbx_strand_id
1 'polypeptide(L)'
;MILFDLTMLYLTNLPALAHDSLLLSNISYQATEALLKLYDQSKSLNKQVFLAFHKASSYSPEANQLLSENTVLRLSSDGNELYGISWNKGENSDEV
;
A
#
# COMPACT_ATOMS: atom_id res chain seq x y z
N MET A 1 -4.67 -11.04 12.08
CA MET A 1 -5.23 -9.68 12.02
C MET A 1 -5.71 -9.37 10.62
N ILE A 2 -4.84 -9.16 9.63
CA ILE A 2 -5.22 -8.83 8.23
C ILE A 2 -6.37 -9.67 7.65
N LEU A 3 -6.31 -11.01 7.78
CA LEU A 3 -7.36 -11.88 7.23
C LEU A 3 -8.71 -11.69 7.94
N PHE A 4 -8.70 -11.43 9.24
CA PHE A 4 -9.90 -11.11 10.00
C PHE A 4 -10.48 -9.77 9.51
N ASP A 5 -9.64 -8.76 9.30
CA ASP A 5 -10.05 -7.44 8.81
C ASP A 5 -10.68 -7.55 7.40
N LEU A 6 -10.09 -8.35 6.51
CA LEU A 6 -10.67 -8.67 5.20
C LEU A 6 -11.98 -9.45 5.30
N THR A 7 -12.08 -10.37 6.25
CA THR A 7 -13.32 -11.12 6.50
C THR A 7 -14.44 -10.18 6.96
N MET A 8 -14.12 -9.24 7.86
CA MET A 8 -15.06 -8.21 8.30
C MET A 8 -15.45 -7.27 7.16
N LEU A 9 -14.50 -6.87 6.31
CA LEU A 9 -14.78 -6.10 5.10
C LEU A 9 -15.76 -6.86 4.20
N TYR A 10 -15.57 -8.17 4.00
CA TYR A 10 -16.36 -8.96 3.05
C TYR A 10 -17.76 -9.31 3.57
N LEU A 11 -17.87 -9.67 4.85
CA LEU A 11 -19.12 -10.18 5.42
C LEU A 11 -20.07 -9.09 5.94
N THR A 12 -19.63 -7.84 5.99
CA THR A 12 -20.43 -6.72 6.51
C THR A 12 -20.68 -5.64 5.47
N ASN A 13 -21.47 -4.63 5.85
CA ASN A 13 -21.73 -3.46 5.01
C ASN A 13 -20.58 -2.43 5.01
N LEU A 14 -19.41 -2.76 5.58
CA LEU A 14 -18.27 -1.85 5.59
C LEU A 14 -17.82 -1.56 4.14
N PRO A 15 -17.71 -0.29 3.72
CA PRO A 15 -17.39 0.05 2.33
C PRO A 15 -15.88 -0.01 2.05
N ALA A 16 -15.05 0.18 3.07
CA ALA A 16 -13.61 0.28 2.90
C ALA A 16 -12.79 -0.17 4.12
N LEU A 17 -11.52 -0.50 3.86
CA LEU A 17 -10.50 -0.86 4.86
C LEU A 17 -9.20 -0.11 4.55
N ALA A 18 -8.42 0.25 5.57
CA ALA A 18 -7.12 0.87 5.39
C ALA A 18 -6.05 0.13 6.22
N HIS A 19 -4.95 -0.25 5.58
CA HIS A 19 -3.82 -0.94 6.21
C HIS A 19 -2.53 -0.13 6.03
N ASP A 20 -1.81 0.07 7.14
CA ASP A 20 -0.46 0.63 7.11
C ASP A 20 0.55 -0.46 6.70
N SER A 21 1.67 -0.02 6.11
CA SER A 21 2.76 -0.85 5.63
C SER A 21 3.45 -1.66 6.73
N LEU A 22 3.39 -1.19 7.99
CA LEU A 22 3.94 -1.91 9.14
C LEU A 22 3.28 -3.28 9.35
N LEU A 23 2.01 -3.44 8.93
CA LEU A 23 1.30 -4.72 9.03
C LEU A 23 1.91 -5.82 8.16
N LEU A 24 2.66 -5.44 7.12
CA LEU A 24 3.31 -6.36 6.18
C LEU A 24 4.77 -6.65 6.54
N SER A 25 5.35 -5.96 7.52
CA SER A 25 6.78 -6.00 7.83
C SER A 25 7.32 -7.37 8.26
N ASN A 26 6.47 -8.21 8.89
CA ASN A 26 6.82 -9.55 9.38
C ASN A 26 6.20 -10.68 8.56
N ILE A 27 5.70 -10.36 7.36
CA ILE A 27 5.06 -11.33 6.46
C ILE A 27 6.07 -11.67 5.36
N SER A 28 6.13 -12.94 4.96
CA SER A 28 7.01 -13.35 3.86
C SER A 28 6.60 -12.65 2.56
N TYR A 29 7.56 -12.51 1.63
CA TYR A 29 7.28 -11.93 0.32
C TYR A 29 6.15 -12.68 -0.39
N GLN A 30 6.19 -14.01 -0.39
CA GLN A 30 5.18 -14.87 -1.02
C GLN A 30 3.79 -14.67 -0.42
N ALA A 31 3.69 -14.60 0.91
CA ALA A 31 2.41 -14.37 1.57
C ALA A 31 1.89 -12.94 1.34
N THR A 32 2.78 -11.96 1.27
CA THR A 32 2.41 -10.57 0.93
C THR A 32 1.88 -10.47 -0.49
N GLU A 33 2.48 -11.15 -1.46
CA GLU A 33 1.97 -11.18 -2.84
C GLU A 33 0.58 -11.82 -2.92
N ALA A 34 0.35 -12.91 -2.18
CA ALA A 34 -0.98 -13.51 -2.06
C ALA A 34 -2.00 -12.54 -1.43
N LEU A 35 -1.59 -11.77 -0.41
CA LEU A 35 -2.43 -10.74 0.20
C LEU A 35 -2.76 -9.60 -0.78
N LEU A 36 -1.80 -9.16 -1.61
CA LEU A 36 -2.07 -8.15 -2.64
C LEU A 36 -3.16 -8.61 -3.62
N LYS A 37 -3.13 -9.88 -4.04
CA LYS A 37 -4.18 -10.47 -4.88
C LYS A 37 -5.54 -10.46 -4.18
N LEU A 38 -5.58 -10.78 -2.88
CA LEU A 38 -6.81 -10.71 -2.09
C LEU A 38 -7.34 -9.27 -1.95
N TYR A 39 -6.46 -8.30 -1.75
CA TYR A 39 -6.86 -6.89 -1.71
C TYR A 39 -7.47 -6.43 -3.05
N ASP A 40 -6.88 -6.81 -4.18
CA ASP A 40 -7.40 -6.46 -5.51
C ASP A 40 -8.78 -7.08 -5.77
N GLN A 41 -9.02 -8.31 -5.31
CA GLN A 41 -10.31 -8.97 -5.42
C GLN A 41 -11.46 -8.24 -4.72
N SER A 42 -11.17 -7.39 -3.71
CA SER A 42 -12.20 -6.59 -3.04
C SER A 42 -12.99 -5.67 -3.99
N LYS A 43 -12.39 -5.29 -5.13
CA LYS A 43 -13.06 -4.53 -6.21
C LYS A 43 -14.29 -5.25 -6.76
N SER A 44 -14.23 -6.58 -6.88
CA SER A 44 -15.36 -7.40 -7.36
C SER A 44 -16.56 -7.38 -6.41
N LEU A 45 -16.32 -7.04 -5.14
CA LEU A 45 -17.33 -6.89 -4.09
C LEU A 45 -17.80 -5.43 -3.95
N ASN A 46 -17.38 -4.53 -4.85
CA ASN A 46 -17.62 -3.08 -4.77
C ASN A 46 -17.16 -2.47 -3.43
N LYS A 47 -16.02 -2.93 -2.92
CA LYS A 47 -15.39 -2.47 -1.67
C LYS A 47 -13.97 -1.97 -1.96
N GLN A 48 -13.47 -1.07 -1.12
CA GLN A 48 -12.16 -0.44 -1.33
C GLN A 48 -11.16 -0.85 -0.24
N VAL A 49 -9.91 -1.09 -0.63
CA VAL A 49 -8.80 -1.30 0.32
C VAL A 49 -7.72 -0.27 0.03
N PHE A 50 -7.37 0.52 1.05
CA PHE A 50 -6.24 1.43 1.03
C PHE A 50 -5.04 0.76 1.69
N LEU A 51 -3.90 0.80 1.03
CA LEU A 51 -2.67 0.17 1.51
C LEU A 51 -1.50 1.13 1.37
N ALA A 52 -0.83 1.41 2.48
CA ALA A 52 0.52 1.97 2.42
C ALA A 52 1.51 0.84 2.13
N PHE A 53 2.40 1.02 1.15
CA PHE A 53 3.32 -0.02 0.72
C PHE A 53 4.72 0.55 0.47
N HIS A 54 5.75 -0.13 0.96
CA HIS A 54 7.16 0.22 0.75
C HIS A 54 7.92 -0.94 0.09
N LYS A 55 9.06 -0.65 -0.54
CA LYS A 55 9.94 -1.66 -1.20
C LYS A 55 9.24 -2.51 -2.29
N ALA A 56 8.38 -1.92 -3.11
CA ALA A 56 7.72 -2.61 -4.24
C ALA A 56 8.69 -3.40 -5.14
N SER A 57 9.89 -2.85 -5.40
CA SER A 57 10.92 -3.49 -6.23
C SER A 57 11.44 -4.83 -5.72
N SER A 58 11.16 -5.22 -4.47
CA SER A 58 11.57 -6.51 -3.89
C SER A 58 10.63 -7.67 -4.24
N TYR A 59 9.49 -7.40 -4.88
CA TYR A 59 8.44 -8.37 -5.20
C TYR A 59 8.51 -8.82 -6.66
N SER A 60 7.72 -9.84 -7.01
CA SER A 60 7.62 -10.37 -8.37
C SER A 60 7.16 -9.31 -9.39
N PRO A 61 7.44 -9.49 -10.70
CA PRO A 61 6.94 -8.59 -11.75
C PRO A 61 5.41 -8.46 -11.74
N GLU A 62 4.70 -9.56 -11.48
CA GLU A 62 3.24 -9.57 -11.36
C GLU A 62 2.76 -8.68 -10.20
N ALA A 63 3.38 -8.82 -9.03
CA ALA A 63 3.06 -7.99 -7.87
C ALA A 63 3.40 -6.52 -8.10
N ASN A 64 4.52 -6.22 -8.75
CA ASN A 64 4.91 -4.86 -9.13
C ASN A 64 3.92 -4.22 -10.11
N GLN A 65 3.47 -4.99 -11.11
CA GLN A 65 2.45 -4.54 -12.05
C GLN A 65 1.14 -4.21 -11.30
N LEU A 66 0.68 -5.12 -10.44
CA LEU A 66 -0.53 -4.92 -9.66
C LEU A 66 -0.44 -3.68 -8.75
N LEU A 67 0.70 -3.48 -8.08
CA LEU A 67 0.96 -2.29 -7.28
C LEU A 67 0.94 -1.03 -8.15
N SER A 68 1.62 -1.05 -9.30
CA SER A 68 1.68 0.10 -10.21
C SER A 68 0.31 0.50 -10.76
N GLU A 69 -0.51 -0.47 -11.19
CA GLU A 69 -1.85 -0.23 -11.72
C GLU A 69 -2.82 0.34 -10.67
N ASN A 70 -2.57 0.05 -9.39
CA ASN A 70 -3.39 0.50 -8.27
C ASN A 70 -2.80 1.67 -7.49
N THR A 71 -1.62 2.16 -7.86
CA THR A 71 -0.95 3.24 -7.12
C THR A 71 -1.67 4.56 -7.39
N VAL A 72 -2.31 5.09 -6.34
CA VAL A 72 -2.93 6.43 -6.37
C VAL A 72 -1.90 7.52 -6.09
N LEU A 73 -0.97 7.26 -5.15
CA LEU A 73 0.08 8.18 -4.75
C LEU A 73 1.39 7.43 -4.62
N ARG A 74 2.43 7.91 -5.30
CA ARG A 74 3.80 7.40 -5.19
C ARG A 74 4.71 8.51 -4.69
N LEU A 75 5.34 8.27 -3.55
CA LEU A 75 6.34 9.17 -3.02
C LEU A 75 7.73 8.74 -3.50
N SER A 76 8.53 9.70 -3.96
CA SER A 76 9.94 9.49 -4.28
C SER A 76 10.73 10.76 -3.95
N SER A 77 12.06 10.64 -3.97
CA SER A 77 12.92 11.83 -3.96
C SER A 77 12.73 12.65 -5.23
N ASP A 78 13.18 13.91 -5.15
CA ASP A 78 13.40 14.84 -6.25
C ASP A 78 12.10 15.45 -6.81
N GLY A 79 11.24 15.94 -5.92
CA GLY A 79 10.04 16.70 -6.25
C GLY A 79 8.73 15.92 -6.13
N ASN A 80 8.78 14.65 -5.69
CA ASN A 80 7.61 13.79 -5.45
C ASN A 80 7.44 13.47 -3.95
N GLU A 81 7.99 14.29 -3.07
CA GLU A 81 7.83 14.17 -1.64
C GLU A 81 6.43 14.62 -1.18
N LEU A 82 5.94 14.09 -0.06
CA LEU A 82 4.59 14.36 0.44
C LEU A 82 4.32 15.85 0.72
N TYR A 83 5.36 16.60 1.08
CA TYR A 83 5.29 18.04 1.40
C TYR A 83 6.39 18.84 0.69
N GLY A 84 6.94 18.32 -0.41
CA GLY A 84 8.14 18.90 -1.05
C GLY A 84 9.44 18.75 -0.23
N ILE A 85 9.38 18.07 0.92
CA ILE A 85 10.52 17.87 1.84
C ILE A 85 10.84 16.39 1.96
N SER A 86 12.12 16.06 1.77
CA SER A 86 12.66 14.72 1.98
C SER A 86 13.14 14.57 3.41
N TRP A 87 12.31 13.96 4.26
CA TRP A 87 12.55 13.85 5.72
C TRP A 87 13.81 13.06 6.08
N ASN A 88 14.33 12.23 5.17
CA ASN A 88 15.57 11.49 5.35
C ASN A 88 16.82 12.28 4.94
N LYS A 89 16.69 13.42 4.24
CA LYS A 89 17.82 14.25 3.78
C LYS A 89 18.17 15.38 4.74
N GLY A 90 17.35 15.69 5.75
CA GLY A 90 17.68 16.61 6.85
C GLY A 90 17.91 18.09 6.48
N GLU A 91 18.00 18.44 5.21
CA GLU A 91 18.20 19.82 4.76
C GLU A 91 16.86 20.51 4.51
N ASN A 92 16.39 21.24 5.53
CA ASN A 92 15.48 22.36 5.32
C ASN A 92 16.31 23.55 4.81
N SER A 93 16.32 23.78 3.50
CA SER A 93 16.55 25.12 2.99
C SER A 93 15.19 25.82 2.94
N ASP A 94 14.75 26.34 4.09
CA ASP A 94 13.67 27.33 4.12
C ASP A 94 14.19 28.60 3.43
N GLU A 95 14.05 28.66 2.11
CA GLU A 95 14.00 29.92 1.36
C GLU A 95 12.55 30.11 0.90
N VAL A 96 11.77 30.78 1.77
CA VAL A 96 10.56 31.51 1.41
C VAL A 96 10.95 32.93 1.01
#